data_AF-A0A1D2NEF4-F1
#
_entry.id   AF-A0A1D2NEF4-F1
#
_cell.length_a   1.000
_cell.length_b   1.000
_cell.length_c   1.000
_cell.angle_alpha   90.00
_cell.angle_beta   90.00
_cell.angle_gamma   90.00
#
_symmetry.space_group_name_H-M   'P 1'
#
loop_
_entity.id
_entity.type
_entity.pdbx_description
1 polymer ?
#
loop_
_entity_poly.entity_id
_entity_poly.type
_entity_poly.pdbx_seq_one_letter_code
_entity_poly.pdbx_strand_id
1 'polypeptide(L)'
;MPKPNWQIAGRRNAEEEAEAQAWVEQVIQERFPPGRYEDALRDGIILCKLMNKLMPGSIKRINTSGGDYKFMDNIQQFLHGCTKFGVPDVDLFQSCDLIEQKNIVAVTMTLYALGRATYMHPEWNGPHLGPKPAEENLRNFSEDVMRAGETMIGLQAGSNKGASQAGQNFGATRKILLGK
;
A
#
# COMPACT_ATOMS: atom_id res chain seq x y z
N MET A 1 18.46 -23.69 -3.29
CA MET A 1 17.13 -23.97 -2.69
C MET A 1 16.13 -23.01 -3.31
N PRO A 2 15.01 -23.48 -3.89
CA PRO A 2 13.97 -22.57 -4.35
C PRO A 2 13.31 -21.91 -3.14
N LYS A 3 13.14 -20.59 -3.19
CA LYS A 3 12.48 -19.82 -2.13
C LYS A 3 11.02 -20.31 -1.98
N PRO A 4 10.50 -20.47 -0.75
CA PRO A 4 9.10 -20.83 -0.56
C PRO A 4 8.22 -19.73 -1.17
N ASN A 5 7.37 -20.13 -2.11
CA ASN A 5 6.35 -19.29 -2.70
C ASN A 5 5.27 -19.07 -1.64
N TRP A 6 5.41 -18.04 -0.81
CA TRP A 6 4.27 -17.54 -0.06
C TRP A 6 3.32 -16.97 -1.10
N GLN A 7 2.36 -17.77 -1.58
CA GLN A 7 1.19 -17.15 -2.20
C GLN A 7 0.38 -16.57 -1.04
N ILE A 8 0.60 -15.29 -0.73
CA ILE A 8 -0.39 -14.48 -0.04
C ILE A 8 -1.51 -14.22 -1.07
N ALA A 9 -2.23 -15.27 -1.44
CA ALA A 9 -3.62 -15.09 -1.81
C ALA A 9 -4.31 -14.89 -0.46
N GLY A 10 -4.52 -13.63 -0.07
CA GLY A 10 -5.27 -13.31 1.14
C GLY A 10 -6.56 -14.12 1.13
N ARG A 11 -6.94 -14.71 2.26
CA ARG A 11 -8.27 -15.32 2.37
C ARG A 11 -9.29 -14.20 2.23
N ARG A 12 -10.36 -14.45 1.46
CA ARG A 12 -11.47 -13.49 1.33
C ARG A 12 -11.99 -13.09 2.71
N ASN A 13 -12.24 -11.80 2.89
CA ASN A 13 -12.81 -11.25 4.10
C ASN A 13 -14.18 -10.62 3.75
N ALA A 14 -15.25 -11.23 4.25
CA ALA A 14 -16.61 -10.82 3.94
C ALA A 14 -16.95 -9.42 4.48
N GLU A 15 -16.34 -9.01 5.60
CA GLU A 15 -16.53 -7.67 6.17
C GLU A 15 -15.90 -6.62 5.27
N GLU A 16 -14.68 -6.87 4.77
CA GLU A 16 -14.00 -5.95 3.85
C GLU A 16 -14.73 -5.81 2.52
N GLU A 17 -15.27 -6.91 1.98
CA GLU A 17 -16.07 -6.90 0.76
C GLU A 17 -17.39 -6.14 0.95
N ALA A 18 -18.05 -6.31 2.09
CA ALA A 18 -19.27 -5.58 2.43
C ALA A 18 -19.00 -4.07 2.64
N GLU A 19 -17.89 -3.72 3.29
CA GLU A 19 -17.47 -2.33 3.46
C GLU A 19 -17.13 -1.67 2.12
N ALA A 20 -16.37 -2.38 1.27
CA ALA A 20 -16.05 -1.91 -0.09
C ALA A 20 -17.33 -1.72 -0.92
N GLN A 21 -18.25 -2.68 -0.90
CA GLN A 21 -19.56 -2.54 -1.55
C GLN A 21 -20.32 -1.32 -1.04
N ALA A 22 -20.45 -1.16 0.28
CA ALA A 22 -21.18 -0.05 0.87
C ALA A 22 -20.57 1.30 0.48
N TRP A 23 -19.24 1.40 0.43
CA TRP A 23 -18.56 2.59 -0.05
C TRP A 23 -18.87 2.88 -1.53
N VAL A 24 -18.75 1.88 -2.41
CA VAL A 24 -19.05 2.05 -3.84
C VAL A 24 -20.49 2.50 -4.02
N GLU A 25 -21.45 1.87 -3.35
CA GLU A 25 -22.87 2.23 -3.39
C GLU A 25 -23.12 3.68 -2.95
N GLN A 26 -22.45 4.14 -1.89
CA GLN A 26 -22.54 5.53 -1.45
C GLN A 26 -21.92 6.50 -2.46
N VAL A 27 -20.80 6.15 -3.11
CA VAL A 27 -20.19 7.03 -4.10
C VAL A 27 -21.05 7.16 -5.36
N ILE A 28 -21.58 6.04 -5.86
CA ILE A 28 -22.39 6.03 -7.09
C ILE A 28 -23.86 6.42 -6.85
N GLN A 29 -24.31 6.39 -5.59
CA GLN A 29 -25.71 6.61 -5.18
C GLN A 29 -26.68 5.60 -5.81
N GLU A 30 -26.23 4.36 -5.98
CA GLU A 30 -27.00 3.23 -6.50
C GLU A 30 -26.65 1.97 -5.68
N ARG A 31 -27.59 1.03 -5.55
CA ARG A 31 -27.34 -0.26 -4.87
C ARG A 31 -26.83 -1.30 -5.86
N PHE A 32 -25.99 -2.22 -5.38
CA PHE A 32 -25.59 -3.38 -6.17
C PHE A 32 -26.82 -4.26 -6.43
N PRO A 33 -26.87 -4.96 -7.57
CA PRO A 33 -27.89 -5.96 -7.81
C PRO A 33 -27.83 -7.06 -6.73
N PRO A 34 -28.97 -7.68 -6.39
CA PRO A 34 -28.98 -8.78 -5.44
C PRO A 34 -28.14 -9.94 -5.99
N GLY A 35 -27.19 -10.44 -5.20
CA GLY A 35 -26.28 -11.50 -5.64
C GLY A 35 -24.97 -11.49 -4.88
N ARG A 36 -23.96 -12.16 -5.45
CA ARG A 36 -22.61 -12.15 -4.91
C ARG A 36 -21.91 -10.85 -5.31
N TYR A 37 -21.03 -10.38 -4.43
CA TYR A 37 -20.22 -9.19 -4.61
C TYR A 37 -19.48 -9.15 -5.95
N GLU A 38 -18.80 -10.24 -6.31
CA GLU A 38 -18.04 -10.36 -7.55
C GLU A 38 -18.91 -10.39 -8.81
N ASP A 39 -20.14 -10.92 -8.72
CA ASP A 39 -21.04 -11.02 -9.87
C ASP A 39 -21.56 -9.63 -10.27
N ALA A 40 -21.82 -8.76 -9.28
CA ALA A 40 -22.21 -7.38 -9.50
C ALA A 40 -21.12 -6.52 -10.16
N LEU A 41 -19.85 -6.84 -9.90
CA LEU A 41 -18.71 -6.11 -10.45
C LEU A 41 -18.24 -6.66 -11.80
N ARG A 42 -18.60 -7.90 -12.14
CA ARG A 42 -18.02 -8.69 -13.24
C ARG A 42 -18.07 -7.99 -14.61
N ASP A 43 -19.13 -7.23 -14.88
CA ASP A 43 -19.30 -6.53 -16.16
C ASP A 43 -18.52 -5.21 -16.27
N GLY A 44 -17.94 -4.74 -15.17
CA GLY A 44 -17.19 -3.50 -15.06
C GLY A 44 -18.04 -2.22 -15.12
N ILE A 45 -19.36 -2.30 -15.24
CA ILE A 45 -20.23 -1.12 -15.37
C ILE A 45 -20.21 -0.30 -14.07
N ILE A 46 -20.39 -0.97 -12.93
CA ILE A 46 -20.37 -0.32 -11.60
C ILE A 46 -19.00 0.34 -11.36
N LEU A 47 -17.91 -0.35 -11.71
CA LEU A 47 -16.55 0.17 -11.59
C LEU A 47 -16.34 1.42 -12.46
N CYS A 48 -16.82 1.41 -13.71
CA CYS A 48 -16.75 2.58 -14.58
C CYS A 48 -17.56 3.76 -14.04
N LYS A 49 -18.76 3.51 -13.50
CA LYS A 49 -19.60 4.54 -12.86
C LYS A 49 -18.89 5.14 -11.65
N LEU A 50 -18.30 4.30 -10.79
CA LEU A 50 -17.50 4.72 -9.65
C LEU A 50 -16.38 5.67 -10.07
N MET A 51 -15.59 5.27 -11.07
CA MET A 51 -14.49 6.12 -11.56
C MET A 51 -15.00 7.44 -12.13
N ASN A 52 -16.12 7.46 -12.86
CA ASN A 52 -16.70 8.70 -13.36
C ASN A 52 -17.29 9.60 -12.27
N LYS A 53 -17.60 9.07 -11.07
CA LYS A 53 -18.00 9.90 -9.91
C LYS A 53 -16.80 10.53 -9.23
N LEU A 54 -15.69 9.80 -9.12
CA LEU A 54 -14.45 10.29 -8.53
C LEU A 54 -13.70 11.24 -9.47
N MET A 55 -13.65 10.92 -10.75
CA MET A 55 -13.01 11.70 -11.81
C MET A 55 -13.98 11.87 -12.98
N PRO A 56 -14.81 12.94 -12.98
CA PRO A 56 -15.78 13.20 -14.03
C PRO A 56 -15.15 13.22 -15.44
N GLY A 57 -15.73 12.46 -16.36
CA GLY A 57 -15.27 12.40 -17.76
C GLY A 57 -14.07 11.48 -18.02
N SER A 58 -13.60 10.73 -17.01
CA SER A 58 -12.50 9.76 -17.15
C SER A 58 -12.84 8.65 -18.16
N ILE A 59 -14.06 8.12 -18.11
CA ILE A 59 -14.53 7.01 -18.94
C ILE A 59 -15.71 7.48 -19.79
N LYS A 60 -15.47 7.65 -21.10
CA LYS A 60 -16.45 8.25 -22.03
C LYS A 60 -17.55 7.28 -22.47
N ARG A 61 -17.22 5.99 -22.63
CA ARG A 61 -18.14 4.98 -23.16
C ARG A 61 -18.08 3.72 -22.33
N ILE A 62 -19.20 3.41 -21.68
CA ILE A 62 -19.37 2.19 -20.88
C ILE A 62 -20.17 1.19 -21.72
N ASN A 63 -19.64 -0.02 -21.87
CA ASN A 63 -20.33 -1.09 -22.56
C ASN A 63 -21.37 -1.72 -21.63
N THR A 64 -22.66 -1.59 -21.94
CA THR A 64 -23.75 -2.09 -21.08
C THR A 64 -24.26 -3.48 -21.47
N SER A 65 -23.84 -4.00 -22.62
CA SER A 65 -24.26 -5.31 -23.11
C SER A 65 -23.22 -5.94 -24.03
N GLY A 66 -23.19 -7.27 -24.03
CA GLY A 66 -22.33 -8.11 -24.88
C GLY A 66 -21.63 -9.20 -24.07
N GLY A 67 -20.52 -9.71 -24.61
CA GLY A 67 -19.74 -10.78 -23.98
C GLY A 67 -18.52 -10.29 -23.21
N ASP A 68 -17.76 -11.24 -22.68
CA ASP A 68 -16.62 -11.01 -21.78
C ASP A 68 -15.56 -10.02 -22.32
N TYR A 69 -15.37 -9.91 -23.64
CA TYR A 69 -14.44 -8.94 -24.22
C TYR A 69 -14.84 -7.47 -23.94
N LYS A 70 -16.14 -7.17 -23.84
CA LYS A 70 -16.63 -5.83 -23.48
C LYS A 70 -16.54 -5.57 -21.98
N PHE A 71 -16.74 -6.61 -21.17
CA PHE A 71 -16.52 -6.52 -19.72
C PHE A 71 -15.05 -6.24 -19.43
N MET A 72 -14.15 -6.92 -20.15
CA MET A 72 -12.72 -6.65 -20.10
C MET A 72 -12.40 -5.21 -20.51
N ASP A 73 -12.98 -4.69 -21.59
CA ASP A 73 -12.81 -3.28 -22.00
C ASP A 73 -13.27 -2.29 -20.92
N ASN A 74 -14.42 -2.53 -20.27
CA ASN A 74 -14.86 -1.70 -19.14
C ASN A 74 -13.87 -1.75 -17.97
N ILE A 75 -13.45 -2.95 -17.57
CA ILE A 75 -12.51 -3.13 -16.45
C ILE A 75 -11.16 -2.45 -16.76
N GLN A 76 -10.65 -2.58 -17.98
CA GLN A 76 -9.40 -1.93 -18.38
C GLN A 76 -9.53 -0.40 -18.37
N GLN A 77 -10.66 0.16 -18.80
CA GLN A 77 -10.94 1.60 -18.67
C GLN A 77 -10.98 2.06 -17.21
N PHE A 78 -11.58 1.27 -16.32
CA PHE A 78 -11.56 1.51 -14.88
C PHE A 78 -10.13 1.52 -14.31
N LEU A 79 -9.34 0.47 -14.57
CA LEU A 79 -7.98 0.35 -14.07
C LEU A 79 -7.08 1.50 -14.56
N HIS A 80 -7.22 1.91 -15.82
CA HIS A 80 -6.53 3.09 -16.35
C HIS A 80 -6.95 4.40 -15.65
N GLY A 81 -8.24 4.50 -15.31
CA GLY A 81 -8.76 5.59 -14.48
C GLY A 81 -8.13 5.60 -13.10
N CYS A 82 -7.99 4.43 -12.45
CA CYS A 82 -7.35 4.29 -11.15
C CYS A 82 -5.89 4.74 -11.17
N THR A 83 -5.08 4.31 -12.15
CA THR A 83 -3.68 4.78 -12.29
C THR A 83 -3.62 6.30 -12.40
N LYS A 84 -4.49 6.90 -13.23
CA LYS A 84 -4.57 8.36 -13.38
C LYS A 84 -5.03 9.10 -12.12
N PHE A 85 -5.87 8.45 -11.31
CA PHE A 85 -6.33 8.95 -10.03
C PHE A 85 -5.26 8.76 -8.92
N GLY A 86 -4.11 8.17 -9.23
CA GLY A 86 -2.99 8.04 -8.30
C GLY A 86 -2.94 6.71 -7.54
N VAL A 87 -3.70 5.69 -7.97
CA VAL A 87 -3.55 4.33 -7.43
C VAL A 87 -2.28 3.70 -8.02
N PRO A 88 -1.36 3.17 -7.18
CA PRO A 88 -0.15 2.50 -7.67
C PRO A 88 -0.48 1.23 -8.47
N ASP A 89 0.28 0.98 -9.55
CA ASP A 89 0.07 -0.19 -10.42
C ASP A 89 0.15 -1.54 -9.66
N VAL A 90 0.96 -1.60 -8.60
CA VAL A 90 1.09 -2.81 -7.75
C VAL A 90 -0.17 -3.14 -6.96
N ASP A 91 -1.04 -2.14 -6.74
CA ASP A 91 -2.31 -2.28 -6.04
C ASP A 91 -3.48 -2.56 -7.01
N LEU A 92 -3.22 -2.62 -8.32
CA LEU A 92 -4.22 -2.90 -9.34
C LEU A 92 -4.39 -4.40 -9.60
N PHE A 93 -5.63 -4.86 -9.61
CA PHE A 93 -5.97 -6.21 -10.06
C PHE A 93 -5.92 -6.33 -11.59
N GLN A 94 -5.90 -7.57 -12.10
CA GLN A 94 -5.98 -7.86 -13.54
C GLN A 94 -7.42 -8.21 -13.94
N SER A 95 -7.85 -7.89 -15.17
CA SER A 95 -9.24 -8.18 -15.59
C SER A 95 -9.66 -9.65 -15.43
N CYS A 96 -8.74 -10.60 -15.60
CA CYS A 96 -9.00 -12.02 -15.36
C CYS A 96 -9.29 -12.35 -13.88
N ASP A 97 -8.75 -11.57 -12.94
CA ASP A 97 -8.99 -11.78 -11.50
C ASP A 97 -10.47 -11.64 -11.14
N LEU A 98 -11.18 -10.77 -11.85
CA LEU A 98 -12.61 -10.51 -11.67
C LEU A 98 -13.47 -11.35 -12.62
N ILE A 99 -13.18 -11.35 -13.93
CA ILE A 99 -14.01 -12.05 -14.93
C ILE A 99 -14.03 -13.57 -14.70
N GLU A 100 -12.88 -14.14 -14.39
CA GLU A 100 -12.70 -15.58 -14.11
C GLU A 100 -12.68 -15.87 -12.60
N GLN A 101 -12.88 -14.84 -11.77
CA GLN A 101 -12.90 -14.93 -10.29
C GLN A 101 -11.61 -15.54 -9.70
N LYS A 102 -10.46 -15.36 -10.36
CA LYS A 102 -9.16 -15.91 -9.89
C LYS A 102 -8.67 -15.28 -8.60
N ASN A 103 -8.94 -14.00 -8.39
CA ASN A 103 -8.44 -13.27 -7.23
C ASN A 103 -9.35 -12.09 -6.84
N ILE A 104 -10.51 -12.41 -6.26
CA ILE A 104 -11.46 -11.38 -5.77
C ILE A 104 -10.84 -10.51 -4.66
N VAL A 105 -9.88 -11.04 -3.91
CA VAL A 105 -9.18 -10.25 -2.88
C VAL A 105 -8.38 -9.11 -3.50
N ALA A 106 -7.72 -9.33 -4.64
CA ALA A 106 -7.05 -8.24 -5.36
C ALA A 106 -8.05 -7.16 -5.80
N VAL A 107 -9.25 -7.54 -6.28
CA VAL A 107 -10.31 -6.59 -6.66
C VAL A 107 -10.70 -5.70 -5.47
N THR A 108 -10.96 -6.31 -4.32
CA THR A 108 -11.27 -5.59 -3.08
C THR A 108 -10.12 -4.69 -2.66
N MET A 109 -8.88 -5.18 -2.67
CA MET A 109 -7.70 -4.36 -2.32
C MET A 109 -7.50 -3.16 -3.23
N THR A 110 -7.76 -3.30 -4.54
CA THR A 110 -7.76 -2.16 -5.47
C THR A 110 -8.81 -1.12 -5.12
N LEU A 111 -10.02 -1.54 -4.71
CA LEU A 111 -11.06 -0.61 -4.27
C LEU A 111 -10.66 0.13 -2.98
N TYR A 112 -10.01 -0.55 -2.04
CA TYR A 112 -9.43 0.11 -0.86
C TYR A 112 -8.31 1.08 -1.24
N ALA A 113 -7.45 0.73 -2.20
CA ALA A 113 -6.39 1.61 -2.68
C ALA A 113 -6.97 2.87 -3.35
N LEU A 114 -8.00 2.70 -4.18
CA LEU A 114 -8.76 3.80 -4.78
C LEU A 114 -9.46 4.66 -3.70
N GLY A 115 -10.07 4.02 -2.72
CA GLY A 115 -10.67 4.65 -1.55
C GLY A 115 -9.69 5.52 -0.79
N ARG A 116 -8.47 5.03 -0.54
CA ARG A 116 -7.40 5.82 0.10
C ARG A 116 -6.88 6.93 -0.80
N ALA A 117 -6.82 6.72 -2.11
CA ALA A 117 -6.38 7.75 -3.05
C ALA A 117 -7.28 8.99 -2.95
N THR A 118 -8.57 8.84 -2.61
CA THR A 118 -9.48 9.99 -2.45
C THR A 118 -9.02 11.01 -1.41
N TYR A 119 -8.23 10.63 -0.38
CA TYR A 119 -7.66 11.58 0.58
C TYR A 119 -6.65 12.55 -0.06
N MET A 120 -6.10 12.21 -1.23
CA MET A 120 -5.16 13.04 -1.99
C MET A 120 -5.87 14.00 -2.97
N HIS A 121 -7.21 14.00 -3.00
CA HIS A 121 -8.03 14.81 -3.88
C HIS A 121 -8.85 15.83 -3.06
N PRO A 122 -8.36 17.07 -2.84
CA PRO A 122 -9.04 18.08 -2.04
C PRO A 122 -10.44 18.46 -2.56
N GLU A 123 -10.69 18.26 -3.85
CA GLU A 123 -12.00 18.45 -4.48
C GLU A 123 -13.03 17.39 -4.08
N TRP A 124 -12.58 16.24 -3.57
CA TRP A 124 -13.44 15.15 -3.15
C TRP A 124 -14.03 15.42 -1.76
N ASN A 125 -15.36 15.50 -1.71
CA ASN A 125 -16.12 15.73 -0.47
C ASN A 125 -17.02 14.55 -0.09
N GLY A 126 -16.85 13.40 -0.74
CA GLY A 126 -17.65 12.20 -0.51
C GLY A 126 -17.06 11.26 0.54
N PRO A 127 -17.63 10.06 0.70
CA PRO A 127 -17.11 9.08 1.64
C PRO A 127 -15.74 8.56 1.19
N HIS A 128 -14.93 8.18 2.18
CA HIS A 128 -13.62 7.58 1.97
C HIS A 128 -13.67 6.10 2.37
N LEU A 129 -12.73 5.30 1.88
CA LEU A 129 -12.59 3.89 2.24
C LEU A 129 -11.15 3.61 2.68
N GLY A 130 -11.03 2.92 3.81
CA GLY A 130 -9.74 2.64 4.44
C GLY A 130 -9.16 3.80 5.26
N PRO A 131 -8.01 3.55 5.93
CA PRO A 131 -7.43 4.50 6.87
C PRO A 131 -6.93 5.76 6.16
N LYS A 132 -7.10 6.91 6.83
CA LYS A 132 -6.53 8.19 6.38
C LYS A 132 -4.99 8.07 6.36
N PRO A 133 -4.33 8.41 5.25
CA PRO A 133 -2.87 8.51 5.19
C PRO A 133 -2.35 9.43 6.30
N ALA A 134 -1.27 9.02 6.96
CA ALA A 134 -0.66 9.83 8.02
C ALA A 134 -0.12 11.13 7.40
N GLU A 135 -0.51 12.27 7.98
CA GLU A 135 0.13 13.56 7.66
C GLU A 135 1.58 13.52 8.15
N GLU A 136 2.52 13.92 7.30
CA GLU A 136 3.92 14.02 7.68
C GLU A 136 4.07 15.02 8.84
N ASN A 137 4.58 14.55 9.98
CA ASN A 137 4.95 15.45 11.07
C ASN A 137 6.38 15.92 10.80
N LEU A 138 6.54 16.98 10.01
CA LEU A 138 7.81 17.68 9.82
C LEU A 138 8.21 18.31 11.16
N ARG A 139 9.01 17.58 11.94
CA ARG A 139 9.59 18.10 13.17
C ARG A 139 10.68 19.11 12.82
N ASN A 140 10.30 20.37 12.76
CA ASN A 140 11.26 21.47 12.68
C ASN A 140 11.87 21.69 14.06
N PHE A 141 13.12 21.23 14.24
CA PHE A 141 13.91 21.58 15.41
C PHE A 141 14.50 22.98 15.21
N SER A 142 14.53 23.81 16.25
CA SER A 142 15.21 25.12 16.13
C SER A 142 16.71 24.92 15.91
N GLU A 143 17.38 25.91 15.32
CA GLU A 143 18.83 25.87 15.14
C GLU A 143 19.58 25.65 16.45
N ASP A 144 19.06 26.16 17.57
CA ASP A 144 19.65 25.97 18.90
C ASP A 144 19.53 24.52 19.37
N VAL A 145 18.43 23.83 19.05
CA VAL A 145 18.24 22.41 19.35
C VAL A 145 19.16 21.54 18.48
N MET A 146 19.31 21.90 17.20
CA MET A 146 20.23 21.22 16.27
C MET A 146 21.68 21.38 16.73
N ARG A 147 22.09 22.60 17.10
CA ARG A 147 23.43 22.94 17.61
C ARG A 147 23.71 22.28 18.96
N ALA A 148 22.72 22.20 19.85
CA ALA A 148 22.85 21.44 21.10
C ALA A 148 23.08 19.94 20.83
N GLY A 149 22.44 19.39 19.78
CA GLY A 149 22.67 18.02 19.32
C GLY A 149 24.11 17.76 18.86
N GLU A 150 24.76 18.72 18.18
CA GLU A 150 26.16 18.60 17.73
C GLU A 150 27.15 18.47 18.89
N THR A 151 26.81 19.01 20.06
CA THR A 151 27.67 18.91 21.26
C THR A 151 27.54 17.58 22.02
N MET A 152 26.55 16.76 21.67
CA MET A 152 26.30 15.47 22.31
C MET A 152 27.14 14.37 21.64
N ILE A 153 28.37 14.19 22.10
CA ILE A 153 29.23 13.07 21.71
C ILE A 153 28.64 11.78 22.30
N GLY A 154 28.13 10.89 21.45
CA GLY A 154 27.63 9.58 21.89
C GLY A 154 28.72 8.80 22.63
N LEU A 155 28.35 8.05 23.68
CA LEU A 155 29.24 7.28 24.55
C LEU A 155 30.19 6.29 23.81
N GLN A 156 29.92 6.05 22.52
CA GLN A 156 30.68 5.17 21.62
C GLN A 156 31.68 5.91 20.70
N ALA A 157 31.69 7.24 20.67
CA ALA A 157 32.61 8.02 19.85
C ALA A 157 33.98 8.15 20.56
N GLY A 158 34.70 7.04 20.65
CA GLY A 158 36.09 6.99 21.08
C GLY A 158 37.02 7.47 19.95
N SER A 159 37.96 8.36 20.29
CA SER A 159 39.05 8.75 19.37
C SER A 159 40.19 7.74 19.45
N ASN A 160 40.54 7.13 18.31
CA ASN A 160 41.62 6.15 18.21
C ASN A 160 43.02 6.80 18.18
N LYS A 161 43.12 8.12 18.29
CA LYS A 161 44.35 8.89 17.99
C LYS A 161 45.28 9.13 19.19
N GLY A 162 45.05 8.49 20.34
CA GLY A 162 45.81 8.77 21.56
C GLY A 162 46.51 7.61 22.26
N ALA A 163 46.25 6.34 21.89
CA ALA A 163 46.80 5.20 22.61
C ALA A 163 47.80 4.42 21.74
N SER A 164 49.03 4.93 21.62
CA SER A 164 50.14 4.01 21.34
C SER A 164 50.34 3.17 22.59
N GLN A 165 49.75 1.97 22.63
CA GLN A 165 50.04 0.96 23.65
C GLN A 165 51.42 0.34 23.39
N ALA A 166 52.45 1.17 23.39
CA ALA A 166 53.83 0.73 23.49
C ALA A 166 54.23 0.80 24.96
N GLY A 167 54.33 -0.35 25.63
CA GLY A 167 54.98 -0.46 26.95
C GLY A 167 54.12 -0.91 28.13
N GLN A 168 52.84 -1.24 27.95
CA GLN A 168 52.07 -1.89 29.03
C GLN A 168 52.28 -3.41 28.99
N ASN A 169 53.24 -3.91 29.75
CA ASN A 169 53.37 -5.31 30.08
C ASN A 169 52.64 -5.58 31.40
N PHE A 170 51.38 -6.03 31.33
CA PHE A 170 50.65 -6.54 32.48
C PHE A 170 50.58 -8.07 32.40
N GLY A 171 51.60 -8.71 32.96
CA GLY A 171 51.59 -10.16 33.18
C GLY A 171 52.90 -10.62 33.80
N ALA A 172 52.85 -11.15 35.02
CA ALA A 172 54.00 -11.80 35.63
C ALA A 172 54.42 -13.01 34.77
N THR A 173 55.68 -13.04 34.31
CA THR A 173 56.24 -14.17 33.56
C THR A 173 56.18 -15.44 34.42
N ARG A 174 55.41 -16.42 33.96
CA ARG A 174 55.28 -17.74 34.60
C ARG A 174 56.61 -18.49 34.49
N LYS A 175 57.39 -18.55 35.57
CA LYS A 175 58.57 -19.42 35.65
C LYS A 175 58.12 -20.88 35.72
N ILE A 176 58.32 -21.64 34.65
CA ILE A 176 58.22 -23.10 34.69
C ILE A 176 59.59 -23.61 35.12
N LEU A 177 59.70 -24.12 36.36
CA LEU A 177 60.86 -24.88 36.80
C LEU A 177 60.72 -26.30 36.22
N LEU A 178 61.58 -26.64 35.27
CA LEU A 178 61.77 -28.01 34.81
C LEU A 178 62.67 -28.73 35.82
N GLY A 179 62.05 -29.48 36.73
CA GLY A 179 62.73 -30.46 37.57
C GLY A 179 63.06 -31.73 36.79
N LYS A 180 64.27 -32.24 37.01
CA LYS A 180 64.87 -33.45 36.44
C LYS A 180 64.09 -34.73 36.75
#